data_AF-A0A8T4BZ05-F1
#
_entry.id   AF-A0A8T4BZ05-F1
#
_cell.length_a   1.000
_cell.length_b   1.000
_cell.length_c   1.000
_cell.angle_alpha   90.00
_cell.angle_beta   90.00
_cell.angle_gamma   90.00
#
_symmetry.space_group_name_H-M   'P 1'
#
loop_
_entity.id
_entity.type
_entity.pdbx_description
1 polymer ?
#
loop_
_entity_poly.entity_id
_entity_poly.type
_entity_poly.pdbx_seq_one_letter_code
_entity_poly.pdbx_strand_id
1 'polypeptide(L)'
;MNPWFWVTQVGAPELWLGIAAGVLIFYLARRKVMGKKGKGFAKVFILSLILTLVTVQAVKDVAQVPRPCGIENPYCEDDFSFPSGHSAAAFVAFSSILLFLPRKWLPLLVIPVLVAYSRVALGVHTVTDVVAGSILGIMFPVIVWEALRKKGRI
;
A
#
# COMPACT_ATOMS: atom_id res chain seq x y z
N MET A 1 -20.31 13.15 -10.70
CA MET A 1 -19.11 12.34 -10.42
C MET A 1 -18.88 12.29 -8.93
N ASN A 2 -18.69 11.11 -8.33
CA ASN A 2 -18.42 10.97 -6.90
C ASN A 2 -16.95 11.36 -6.60
N PRO A 3 -16.66 12.35 -5.73
CA PRO A 3 -15.28 12.78 -5.46
C PRO A 3 -14.42 11.67 -4.82
N TRP A 4 -15.04 10.74 -4.08
CA TRP A 4 -14.35 9.61 -3.47
C TRP A 4 -13.71 8.68 -4.51
N PHE A 5 -14.23 8.66 -5.74
CA PHE A 5 -13.64 7.92 -6.85
C PHE A 5 -12.21 8.40 -7.15
N TRP A 6 -11.98 9.72 -7.15
CA TRP A 6 -10.65 10.28 -7.41
C TRP A 6 -9.70 10.06 -6.24
N VAL A 7 -10.21 10.15 -5.01
CA VAL A 7 -9.43 9.87 -3.81
C VAL A 7 -8.97 8.41 -3.79
N THR A 8 -9.82 7.45 -4.15
CA THR A 8 -9.42 6.03 -4.17
C THR A 8 -8.31 5.74 -5.18
N GLN A 9 -8.16 6.49 -6.28
CA GLN A 9 -7.10 6.24 -7.27
C GLN A 9 -5.69 6.37 -6.68
N VAL A 10 -5.51 7.18 -5.64
CA VAL A 10 -4.23 7.28 -4.91
C VAL A 10 -3.86 5.96 -4.21
N GLY A 11 -4.86 5.13 -3.91
CA GLY A 11 -4.68 3.79 -3.38
C GLY A 11 -4.56 2.70 -4.44
N ALA A 12 -4.66 3.00 -5.73
CA ALA A 12 -4.65 1.98 -6.77
C ALA A 12 -3.33 1.17 -6.73
N PRO A 13 -3.35 -0.17 -6.61
CA PRO A 13 -2.14 -0.99 -6.63
C PRO A 13 -1.27 -0.76 -7.87
N GLU A 14 -1.88 -0.51 -9.02
CA GLU A 14 -1.22 -0.29 -10.31
C GLU A 14 -0.35 0.96 -10.30
N LEU A 15 -0.83 2.04 -9.66
CA LEU A 15 -0.07 3.27 -9.47
C LEU A 15 1.22 2.98 -8.71
N TRP A 16 1.11 2.27 -7.60
CA TRP A 16 2.25 1.98 -6.73
C TRP A 16 3.21 0.95 -7.34
N LEU A 17 2.70 -0.01 -8.12
CA LEU A 17 3.52 -0.92 -8.92
C LEU A 17 4.31 -0.16 -10.00
N GLY A 18 3.68 0.80 -10.69
CA GLY A 18 4.36 1.67 -11.65
C GLY A 18 5.48 2.50 -11.01
N ILE A 19 5.20 3.10 -9.84
CA ILE A 19 6.20 3.82 -9.06
C ILE A 19 7.32 2.88 -8.59
N ALA A 20 7.00 1.68 -8.10
CA ALA A 20 7.97 0.69 -7.67
C ALA A 20 8.88 0.23 -8.82
N ALA A 21 8.33 0.06 -10.03
CA ALA A 21 9.10 -0.23 -11.23
C ALA A 21 10.07 0.92 -11.56
N GLY A 22 9.62 2.17 -11.49
CA GLY A 22 10.48 3.35 -11.65
C GLY A 22 11.61 3.40 -10.60
N VAL A 23 11.28 3.15 -9.32
CA VAL A 23 12.25 3.06 -8.23
C VAL A 23 13.25 1.93 -8.48
N LEU A 24 12.80 0.76 -8.97
CA LEU A 24 13.65 -0.37 -9.29
C LEU A 24 14.62 -0.04 -10.44
N ILE A 25 14.12 0.54 -11.52
CA ILE A 25 14.93 0.96 -12.67
C ILE A 25 16.00 1.97 -12.22
N PHE A 26 15.60 2.99 -11.46
CA PHE A 26 16.53 3.98 -10.91
C PHE A 26 17.55 3.35 -9.97
N TYR A 27 17.12 2.43 -9.10
CA TYR A 27 17.99 1.67 -8.22
C TYR A 27 19.03 0.88 -9.02
N LEU A 28 18.61 0.11 -10.03
CA LEU A 28 19.53 -0.69 -10.85
C LEU A 28 20.52 0.18 -11.63
N ALA A 29 20.05 1.30 -12.20
CA ALA A 29 20.89 2.25 -12.93
C ALA A 29 21.92 2.96 -12.04
N ARG A 30 21.57 3.27 -10.79
CA ARG A 30 22.41 4.08 -9.89
C ARG A 30 22.99 3.32 -8.70
N ARG A 31 22.82 2.00 -8.59
CA ARG A 31 23.24 1.21 -7.41
C ARG A 31 24.71 1.34 -7.04
N LYS A 32 25.62 1.60 -7.99
CA LYS A 32 27.06 1.75 -7.69
C LYS A 32 27.36 3.05 -6.94
N VAL A 33 26.67 4.13 -7.26
CA VAL A 33 26.87 5.47 -6.65
C VAL A 33 25.93 5.76 -5.49
N MET A 34 24.84 5.00 -5.36
CA MET A 34 23.81 5.23 -4.35
C MET A 34 24.29 4.88 -2.94
N GLY A 35 24.08 5.80 -2.00
CA GLY A 35 24.37 5.61 -0.57
C GLY A 35 23.46 4.57 0.10
N LYS A 36 23.81 4.17 1.34
CA LYS A 36 23.07 3.14 2.11
C LYS A 36 21.59 3.47 2.28
N LYS A 37 21.27 4.73 2.63
CA LYS A 37 19.88 5.20 2.80
C LYS A 37 19.03 5.00 1.54
N GLY A 38 19.53 5.42 0.36
CA GLY A 38 18.80 5.26 -0.91
C GLY A 38 18.59 3.80 -1.29
N LYS A 39 19.62 2.96 -1.11
CA LYS A 39 19.51 1.50 -1.32
C LYS A 39 18.52 0.85 -0.36
N GLY A 40 18.52 1.29 0.89
CA GLY A 40 17.57 0.84 1.91
C GLY A 40 16.15 1.22 1.55
N PHE A 41 15.91 2.47 1.12
CA PHE A 41 14.59 2.94 0.69
C PHE A 41 14.02 2.09 -0.43
N ALA A 42 14.78 1.91 -1.52
CA ALA A 42 14.33 1.10 -2.65
C ALA A 42 13.96 -0.33 -2.21
N LYS A 43 14.76 -0.96 -1.34
CA LYS A 43 14.49 -2.30 -0.83
C LYS A 43 13.25 -2.35 0.07
N VAL A 44 13.12 -1.42 1.02
CA VAL A 44 11.96 -1.38 1.92
C VAL A 44 10.69 -1.17 1.10
N PHE A 45 10.67 -0.17 0.22
CA PHE A 45 9.51 0.16 -0.58
C PHE A 45 9.07 -1.01 -1.47
N ILE A 46 9.98 -1.58 -2.27
CA ILE A 46 9.66 -2.63 -3.24
C ILE A 46 9.28 -3.94 -2.53
N LEU A 47 10.10 -4.40 -1.57
CA LEU A 47 9.84 -5.67 -0.90
C LEU A 47 8.53 -5.62 -0.11
N SER A 48 8.27 -4.51 0.59
CA SER A 48 7.05 -4.40 1.40
C SER A 48 5.81 -4.30 0.53
N LEU A 49 5.86 -3.58 -0.60
CA LEU A 49 4.76 -3.52 -1.56
C LEU A 49 4.44 -4.92 -2.10
N ILE A 50 5.46 -5.66 -2.55
CA ILE A 50 5.27 -7.04 -3.05
C ILE A 50 4.70 -7.94 -1.95
N LEU A 51 5.28 -7.95 -0.74
CA LEU A 51 4.78 -8.76 0.37
C LEU A 51 3.31 -8.42 0.69
N THR A 52 2.97 -7.14 0.71
CA THR A 52 1.61 -6.67 1.01
C THR A 52 0.63 -7.15 -0.04
N LEU A 53 0.90 -6.90 -1.33
CA LEU A 53 -0.02 -7.26 -2.41
C LEU A 53 -0.18 -8.77 -2.56
N VAL A 54 0.90 -9.54 -2.44
CA VAL A 54 0.84 -11.00 -2.44
C VAL A 54 0.02 -11.52 -1.25
N THR A 55 0.21 -10.94 -0.06
CA THR A 55 -0.57 -11.34 1.12
C THR A 55 -2.04 -10.98 0.98
N VAL A 56 -2.35 -9.80 0.46
CA VAL A 56 -3.74 -9.38 0.16
C VAL A 56 -4.40 -10.38 -0.79
N GLN A 57 -3.73 -10.74 -1.89
CA GLN A 57 -4.27 -11.70 -2.85
C GLN A 57 -4.46 -13.08 -2.21
N ALA A 58 -3.45 -13.59 -1.50
CA ALA A 58 -3.54 -14.88 -0.84
C ALA A 58 -4.67 -14.93 0.20
N VAL A 59 -4.90 -13.85 0.96
CA VAL A 59 -6.02 -13.79 1.91
C VAL A 59 -7.36 -13.71 1.19
N LYS A 60 -7.47 -12.96 0.08
CA LYS A 60 -8.68 -12.91 -0.74
C LYS A 60 -9.07 -14.30 -1.26
N ASP A 61 -8.10 -15.04 -1.79
CA ASP A 61 -8.31 -16.37 -2.35
C ASP A 61 -8.78 -17.39 -1.31
N VAL A 62 -8.37 -17.23 -0.05
CA VAL A 62 -8.75 -18.10 1.08
C VAL A 62 -10.07 -17.66 1.73
N ALA A 63 -10.23 -16.37 2.00
CA ALA A 63 -11.35 -15.85 2.78
C ALA A 63 -12.62 -15.68 1.96
N GLN A 64 -12.49 -15.42 0.66
CA GLN A 64 -13.58 -15.33 -0.32
C GLN A 64 -14.77 -14.47 0.12
N VAL A 65 -14.49 -13.40 0.90
CA VAL A 65 -15.53 -12.56 1.47
C VAL A 65 -16.22 -11.78 0.35
N PRO A 66 -17.55 -11.90 0.18
CA PRO A 66 -18.28 -11.18 -0.86
C PRO A 66 -18.22 -9.66 -0.59
N ARG A 67 -18.21 -8.87 -1.67
CA ARG A 67 -18.25 -7.40 -1.55
C ARG A 67 -19.63 -6.93 -1.06
N PRO A 68 -19.69 -5.84 -0.28
CA PRO A 68 -20.96 -5.25 0.14
C PRO A 68 -21.70 -4.52 -1.00
N CYS A 69 -21.02 -4.24 -2.12
CA CYS A 69 -21.61 -3.58 -3.29
C CYS A 69 -22.39 -4.58 -4.16
N GLY A 70 -23.54 -4.14 -4.67
CA GLY A 70 -24.29 -4.84 -5.72
C GLY A 70 -23.81 -4.50 -7.13
N ILE A 71 -24.32 -5.23 -8.12
CA ILE A 71 -23.98 -5.11 -9.55
C ILE A 71 -24.24 -3.69 -10.10
N GLU A 72 -25.18 -2.97 -9.50
CA GLU A 72 -25.52 -1.59 -9.90
C GLU A 72 -24.44 -0.56 -9.53
N ASN A 73 -23.52 -0.88 -8.61
CA ASN A 73 -22.47 0.04 -8.19
C ASN A 73 -21.32 0.03 -9.20
N PRO A 74 -21.10 1.12 -9.97
CA PRO A 74 -20.09 1.16 -11.03
C PRO A 74 -18.64 1.16 -10.50
N TYR A 75 -18.44 1.28 -9.19
CA TYR A 75 -17.14 1.23 -8.54
C TYR A 75 -16.80 -0.16 -7.99
N CYS A 76 -17.72 -1.11 -8.09
CA CYS A 76 -17.55 -2.47 -7.58
C CYS A 76 -16.56 -3.22 -8.49
N GLU A 77 -15.51 -3.79 -7.89
CA GLU A 77 -14.52 -4.62 -8.59
C GLU A 77 -14.97 -6.09 -8.57
N ASP A 78 -14.63 -6.85 -9.61
CA ASP A 78 -14.97 -8.27 -9.77
C ASP A 78 -13.95 -9.18 -9.05
N ASP A 79 -13.84 -9.00 -7.72
CA ASP A 79 -13.00 -9.78 -6.83
C ASP A 79 -13.55 -9.78 -5.38
N PHE A 80 -12.87 -10.48 -4.46
CA PHE A 80 -13.29 -10.55 -3.05
C PHE A 80 -13.03 -9.27 -2.26
N SER A 81 -13.83 -8.99 -1.23
CA SER A 81 -13.74 -7.73 -0.48
C SER A 81 -12.56 -7.67 0.49
N PHE A 82 -12.28 -8.77 1.21
CA PHE A 82 -11.37 -8.77 2.34
C PHE A 82 -9.98 -9.34 1.98
N PRO A 83 -8.87 -8.67 2.36
CA PRO A 83 -8.76 -7.29 2.83
C PRO A 83 -8.77 -6.28 1.66
N SER A 84 -8.95 -4.99 1.97
CA SER A 84 -8.95 -3.96 0.93
C SER A 84 -7.55 -3.72 0.34
N GLY A 85 -7.37 -4.03 -0.95
CA GLY A 85 -6.12 -3.82 -1.67
C GLY A 85 -5.73 -2.34 -1.82
N HIS A 86 -6.71 -1.47 -2.04
CA HIS A 86 -6.48 -0.03 -2.17
C HIS A 86 -5.98 0.60 -0.87
N SER A 87 -6.59 0.20 0.25
CA SER A 87 -6.13 0.60 1.58
C SER A 87 -4.71 0.07 1.83
N ALA A 88 -4.48 -1.22 1.58
CA ALA A 88 -3.18 -1.83 1.79
C ALA A 88 -2.06 -1.17 0.96
N ALA A 89 -2.30 -0.91 -0.32
CA ALA A 89 -1.35 -0.27 -1.24
C ALA A 89 -1.02 1.18 -0.83
N ALA A 90 -2.02 1.97 -0.42
CA ALA A 90 -1.77 3.31 0.10
C ALA A 90 -0.95 3.27 1.39
N PHE A 91 -1.34 2.44 2.37
CA PHE A 91 -0.63 2.37 3.64
C PHE A 91 0.80 1.84 3.50
N VAL A 92 1.05 0.84 2.64
CA VAL A 92 2.41 0.32 2.40
C VAL A 92 3.31 1.35 1.75
N ALA A 93 2.79 2.13 0.80
CA ALA A 93 3.57 3.17 0.15
C ALA A 93 3.93 4.31 1.11
N PHE A 94 2.93 4.88 1.78
CA PHE A 94 3.13 6.03 2.66
C PHE A 94 3.95 5.67 3.91
N SER A 95 3.72 4.51 4.53
CA SER A 95 4.53 4.08 5.68
C SER A 95 5.98 3.78 5.27
N SER A 96 6.21 3.15 4.10
CA SER A 96 7.56 2.96 3.54
C SER A 96 8.29 4.28 3.31
N ILE A 97 7.59 5.31 2.83
CA ILE A 97 8.16 6.66 2.66
C ILE A 97 8.47 7.29 4.01
N LEU A 98 7.53 7.25 4.96
CA LEU A 98 7.65 7.89 6.27
C LEU A 98 8.77 7.31 7.13
N LEU A 99 9.11 6.03 6.98
CA LEU A 99 10.26 5.42 7.66
C LEU A 99 11.60 6.10 7.32
N PHE A 100 11.69 6.80 6.18
CA PHE A 100 12.89 7.52 5.75
C PHE A 100 12.78 9.04 5.91
N LEU A 101 11.65 9.56 6.38
CA LEU A 101 11.42 10.98 6.60
C LEU A 101 11.46 11.35 8.09
N PRO A 102 11.79 12.61 8.44
CA PRO A 102 11.65 13.09 9.81
C PRO A 102 10.20 13.03 10.32
N ARG A 103 10.01 12.84 11.63
CA ARG A 103 8.68 12.70 12.28
C ARG A 103 7.69 13.83 11.99
N LYS A 104 8.16 15.04 11.65
CA LYS A 104 7.27 16.15 11.25
C LYS A 104 6.40 15.85 10.03
N TRP A 105 6.74 14.82 9.26
CA TRP A 105 5.97 14.38 8.09
C TRP A 105 4.91 13.32 8.40
N LEU A 106 4.80 12.85 9.65
CA LEU A 106 3.73 11.90 10.06
C LEU A 106 2.31 12.33 9.65
N PRO A 107 1.94 13.62 9.63
CA PRO A 107 0.63 14.04 9.13
C PRO A 107 0.30 13.60 7.69
N LEU A 108 1.29 13.22 6.87
CA LEU A 108 1.04 12.63 5.54
C LEU A 108 0.21 11.34 5.58
N LEU A 109 0.11 10.67 6.74
CA LEU A 109 -0.81 9.53 6.93
C LEU A 109 -2.29 9.89 6.73
N VAL A 110 -2.65 11.18 6.70
CA VAL A 110 -4.00 11.59 6.32
C VAL A 110 -4.40 11.10 4.93
N ILE A 111 -3.44 10.99 4.00
CA ILE A 111 -3.70 10.56 2.62
C ILE A 111 -4.16 9.10 2.56
N PRO A 112 -3.41 8.10 3.07
CA PRO A 112 -3.88 6.71 3.07
C PRO A 112 -5.13 6.51 3.94
N VAL A 113 -5.35 7.34 4.98
CA VAL A 113 -6.61 7.34 5.75
C VAL A 113 -7.79 7.78 4.88
N LEU A 114 -7.64 8.85 4.09
CA LEU A 114 -8.68 9.30 3.15
C LEU A 114 -8.95 8.27 2.05
N VAL A 115 -7.93 7.56 1.59
CA VAL A 115 -8.09 6.41 0.67
C VAL A 115 -8.89 5.29 1.33
N ALA A 116 -8.55 4.88 2.56
CA ALA A 116 -9.30 3.85 3.26
C ALA A 116 -10.76 4.26 3.49
N TYR A 117 -11.00 5.52 3.89
CA TYR A 117 -12.34 6.07 4.03
C TYR A 117 -13.10 6.09 2.70
N SER A 118 -12.45 6.46 1.60
CA SER A 118 -13.12 6.54 0.29
C SER A 118 -13.66 5.18 -0.16
N ARG A 119 -12.99 4.07 0.19
CA ARG A 119 -13.48 2.70 -0.09
C ARG A 119 -14.79 2.38 0.63
N VAL A 120 -14.93 2.82 1.89
CA VAL A 120 -16.17 2.67 2.66
C VAL A 120 -17.25 3.62 2.13
N ALA A 121 -16.88 4.87 1.83
CA ALA A 121 -17.80 5.89 1.30
C ALA A 121 -18.36 5.55 -0.09
N LEU A 122 -17.61 4.81 -0.91
CA LEU A 122 -18.06 4.26 -2.20
C LEU A 122 -18.92 2.99 -2.03
N GLY A 123 -19.02 2.45 -0.81
CA GLY A 123 -19.81 1.26 -0.51
C GLY A 123 -19.21 -0.04 -1.07
N VAL A 124 -17.92 -0.07 -1.38
CA VAL A 124 -17.27 -1.24 -2.01
C VAL A 124 -16.47 -2.11 -1.04
N HIS A 125 -16.29 -1.64 0.19
CA HIS A 125 -15.67 -2.36 1.30
C HIS A 125 -16.31 -2.00 2.65
N THR A 126 -16.21 -2.92 3.60
CA THR A 126 -16.53 -2.68 5.01
C THR A 126 -15.38 -1.98 5.74
N VAL A 127 -15.67 -1.45 6.94
CA VAL A 127 -14.63 -0.87 7.82
C VAL A 127 -13.57 -1.91 8.18
N THR A 128 -13.97 -3.17 8.39
CA THR A 128 -13.05 -4.26 8.73
C THR A 128 -12.07 -4.53 7.59
N ASP A 129 -12.52 -4.50 6.33
CA ASP A 129 -11.65 -4.76 5.17
C ASP A 129 -10.55 -3.70 5.03
N VAL A 130 -10.91 -2.42 5.26
CA VAL A 130 -9.96 -1.30 5.16
C VAL A 130 -9.03 -1.26 6.36
N VAL A 131 -9.49 -1.60 7.56
CA VAL A 131 -8.62 -1.71 8.74
C VAL A 131 -7.60 -2.84 8.54
N ALA A 132 -8.03 -4.01 8.08
CA ALA A 132 -7.12 -5.13 7.81
C ALA A 132 -6.08 -4.79 6.73
N GLY A 133 -6.51 -4.15 5.63
CA GLY A 133 -5.60 -3.65 4.59
C GLY A 133 -4.58 -2.65 5.16
N SER A 134 -5.03 -1.69 5.97
CA SER A 134 -4.17 -0.69 6.62
C SER A 134 -3.12 -1.33 7.53
N ILE A 135 -3.52 -2.34 8.32
CA ILE A 135 -2.61 -3.08 9.21
C ILE A 135 -1.52 -3.77 8.39
N LEU A 136 -1.86 -4.50 7.33
CA LEU A 136 -0.87 -5.15 6.46
C LEU A 136 0.07 -4.10 5.86
N GLY A 137 -0.48 -3.00 5.38
CA GLY A 137 0.28 -1.90 4.78
C GLY A 137 1.25 -1.22 5.74
N ILE A 138 0.98 -1.18 7.05
CA ILE A 138 1.93 -0.65 8.04
C ILE A 138 2.92 -1.72 8.49
N MET A 139 2.44 -2.94 8.71
CA MET A 139 3.19 -4.04 9.30
C MET A 139 4.39 -4.44 8.44
N PHE A 140 4.19 -4.66 7.14
CA PHE A 140 5.28 -5.15 6.27
C PHE A 140 6.44 -4.17 6.12
N PRO A 141 6.23 -2.85 5.90
CA PRO A 141 7.31 -1.86 5.89
C PRO A 141 8.11 -1.85 7.18
N VAL A 142 7.46 -1.94 8.35
CA VAL A 142 8.15 -2.00 9.64
C VAL A 142 8.99 -3.26 9.76
N ILE A 143 8.45 -4.43 9.40
CA ILE A 143 9.19 -5.71 9.44
C ILE A 143 10.41 -5.67 8.52
N VAL A 144 10.23 -5.25 7.27
CA VAL A 144 11.31 -5.20 6.28
C VAL A 144 12.39 -4.19 6.69
N TRP A 145 11.97 -3.01 7.17
CA TRP A 145 12.87 -1.99 7.70
C TRP A 145 13.72 -2.54 8.84
N GLU A 146 13.10 -3.15 9.85
CA GLU A 146 13.80 -3.71 11.00
C GLU A 146 14.78 -4.82 10.59
N ALA A 147 14.37 -5.70 9.67
CA ALA A 147 15.23 -6.76 9.15
C ALA A 147 16.46 -6.22 8.41
N LEU A 148 16.33 -5.13 7.66
CA LEU A 148 17.43 -4.49 6.94
C LEU A 148 18.32 -3.63 7.86
N ARG A 149 17.72 -2.93 8.83
CA ARG A 149 18.42 -2.16 9.87
C ARG A 149 19.33 -3.05 10.70
N LYS A 150 18.83 -4.19 11.19
CA LYS A 150 19.62 -5.19 11.95
C LYS A 150 20.81 -5.75 11.16
N LYS A 151 20.72 -5.76 9.82
CA LYS A 151 21.80 -6.21 8.92
C LYS A 151 22.76 -5.08 8.52
N GLY A 152 22.64 -3.88 9.08
CA GLY A 152 23.45 -2.71 8.72
C GLY A 152 23.28 -2.26 7.26
N ARG A 153 22.14 -2.61 6.63
CA ARG A 153 21.84 -2.32 5.22
C ARG A 153 21.13 -0.98 5.02
N ILE A 154 20.74 -0.32 6.10
CA ILE A 154 20.20 1.04 6.15
C ILE A 154 20.89 1.81 7.25
#